data_AF-A0A4Y8UYW8-F1
#
_entry.id   AF-A0A4Y8UYW8-F1
#
_cell.length_a   1.000
_cell.length_b   1.000
_cell.length_c   1.000
_cell.angle_alpha   90.00
_cell.angle_beta   90.00
_cell.angle_gamma   90.00
#
_symmetry.space_group_name_H-M   'P 1'
#
loop_
_entity.id
_entity.type
_entity.pdbx_description
1 polymer ?
#
loop_
_entity_poly.entity_id
_entity_poly.type
_entity_poly.pdbx_seq_one_letter_code
_entity_poly.pdbx_strand_id
1 'polypeptide(L)' 'MKLTFTITFIFLLMMGACSNRGAYEAFQANNRQQCFKLPMSQRDDCLDRASKPYNTYERERREASIQLQSHLRQPDEK' A
#
# COMPACT_ATOMS: atom_id res chain seq x y z
N MET A 1 2.93 -38.76 1.42
CA MET A 1 3.66 -37.96 2.44
C MET A 1 4.82 -37.16 1.85
N LYS A 2 5.75 -37.75 1.08
CA LYS A 2 6.87 -37.00 0.45
C LYS A 2 6.39 -35.90 -0.51
N LEU A 3 5.44 -36.21 -1.41
CA LEU A 3 4.90 -35.25 -2.38
C LEU A 3 4.15 -34.08 -1.72
N THR A 4 3.41 -34.36 -0.64
CA THR A 4 2.70 -33.36 0.15
C THR A 4 3.66 -32.36 0.80
N PHE A 5 4.78 -32.86 1.36
CA PHE A 5 5.82 -32.03 1.97
C PHE A 5 6.52 -31.14 0.93
N THR A 6 6.80 -31.69 -0.27
CA THR A 6 7.36 -30.92 -1.38
C THR A 6 6.43 -29.79 -1.84
N ILE A 7 5.11 -30.06 -1.95
CA ILE A 7 4.12 -29.03 -2.34
C ILE A 7 4.03 -27.92 -1.27
N THR A 8 4.01 -28.28 0.02
CA THR A 8 3.99 -27.30 1.11
C THR A 8 5.23 -26.40 1.09
N PHE A 9 6.41 -26.98 0.84
CA PHE A 9 7.66 -26.22 0.78
C PHE A 9 7.68 -25.23 -0.41
N ILE A 10 7.18 -25.65 -1.58
CA ILE A 10 7.05 -24.78 -2.75
C ILE A 10 6.08 -23.63 -2.47
N PHE A 11 4.97 -23.88 -1.78
CA PHE A 11 4.00 -22.84 -1.43
C PHE A 11 4.56 -21.77 -0.50
N LEU A 12 5.39 -22.15 0.49
CA LEU A 12 6.04 -21.19 1.38
C LEU A 12 6.99 -20.24 0.62
N LEU A 13 7.71 -20.75 -0.37
CA LEU A 13 8.63 -19.93 -1.17
C LEU A 13 7.91 -18.91 -2.05
N MET A 14 6.68 -19.18 -2.46
CA MET A 14 5.87 -18.28 -3.29
C MET A 14 5.31 -17.07 -2.53
N MET A 15 5.27 -17.10 -1.20
CA MET A 15 4.71 -15.97 -0.41
C MET A 15 5.56 -14.70 -0.49
N GLY A 16 6.84 -14.79 -0.85
CA GLY A 16 7.72 -13.63 -1.01
C GLY A 16 7.58 -12.89 -2.36
N ALA A 17 6.75 -13.40 -3.28
CA ALA A 17 6.66 -12.85 -4.64
C ALA A 17 5.74 -11.61 -4.77
N CYS A 18 4.94 -11.28 -3.75
CA CYS A 18 4.12 -10.07 -3.78
C CYS A 18 4.97 -8.83 -3.48
N SER A 19 5.25 -8.03 -4.54
CA SER A 19 5.87 -6.71 -4.37
C SER A 19 4.84 -5.69 -3.88
N ASN A 20 5.22 -4.91 -2.85
CA ASN A 20 4.43 -3.78 -2.34
C ASN A 20 4.06 -2.78 -3.45
N ARG A 21 4.96 -2.61 -4.44
CA ARG A 21 4.71 -1.75 -5.61
C ARG A 21 3.59 -2.28 -6.49
N GLY A 22 3.64 -3.57 -6.82
CA GLY A 22 2.63 -4.20 -7.67
C GLY A 22 1.25 -4.17 -7.02
N ALA A 23 1.18 -4.46 -5.72
CA ALA A 23 -0.06 -4.35 -4.96
C ALA A 23 -0.60 -2.90 -4.97
N TYR A 24 0.26 -1.91 -4.68
CA TYR A 24 -0.12 -0.51 -4.70
C TYR A 24 -0.65 -0.06 -6.07
N GLU A 25 0.09 -0.35 -7.15
CA GLU A 25 -0.29 0.04 -8.51
C GLU A 25 -1.63 -0.59 -8.93
N ALA A 26 -1.88 -1.85 -8.56
CA ALA A 26 -3.15 -2.51 -8.81
C ALA A 26 -4.33 -1.83 -8.09
N PHE A 27 -4.16 -1.51 -6.80
CA PHE A 27 -5.18 -0.76 -6.06
C PHE A 27 -5.39 0.63 -6.67
N GLN A 28 -4.31 1.30 -7.08
CA GLN A 28 -4.38 2.66 -7.56
C GLN A 28 -5.03 2.76 -8.95
N ALA A 29 -4.83 1.74 -9.79
CA ALA A 29 -5.58 1.59 -11.03
C ALA A 29 -7.09 1.49 -10.77
N ASN A 30 -7.52 0.67 -9.80
CA ASN A 30 -8.93 0.59 -9.42
C ASN A 30 -9.46 1.92 -8.86
N ASN A 31 -8.70 2.61 -8.01
CA ASN A 31 -9.11 3.91 -7.45
C ASN A 31 -9.39 4.94 -8.55
N ARG A 32 -8.53 5.03 -9.58
CA ARG A 32 -8.78 5.90 -10.75
C ARG A 32 -10.06 5.52 -11.49
N GLN A 33 -10.33 4.22 -11.65
CA GLN A 33 -11.58 3.74 -12.24
C GLN A 33 -12.82 4.18 -11.44
N GLN A 34 -12.73 4.17 -10.10
CA GLN A 34 -13.83 4.67 -9.26
C GLN A 34 -14.06 6.19 -9.42
N CYS A 35 -13.00 6.98 -9.67
CA CYS A 35 -13.16 8.42 -9.90
C CYS A 35 -14.05 8.75 -11.11
N PHE A 36 -14.03 7.92 -12.16
CA PHE A 36 -14.89 8.12 -13.33
C PHE A 36 -16.37 7.85 -13.07
N LYS A 37 -16.72 7.26 -11.92
CA LYS A 37 -18.10 7.10 -11.46
C LYS A 37 -18.62 8.31 -10.69
N LEU A 38 -17.74 9.23 -10.31
CA LEU A 38 -18.11 10.45 -9.59
C LEU A 38 -18.61 11.54 -10.55
N PRO A 39 -19.43 12.48 -10.04
CA PRO A 39 -19.78 13.71 -10.76
C PRO A 39 -18.54 14.50 -11.17
N MET A 40 -18.64 15.26 -12.26
CA MET A 40 -17.51 16.04 -12.80
C MET A 40 -16.86 16.96 -11.75
N SER A 41 -17.66 17.58 -10.87
CA SER A 41 -17.17 18.48 -9.83
C SER A 41 -16.24 17.83 -8.79
N GLN A 42 -16.26 16.49 -8.65
CA GLN A 42 -15.45 15.76 -7.67
C GLN A 42 -14.41 14.85 -8.34
N ARG A 43 -14.49 14.71 -9.66
CA ARG A 43 -13.66 13.79 -10.43
C ARG A 43 -12.20 14.18 -10.40
N ASP A 44 -11.91 15.45 -10.60
CA ASP A 44 -10.54 15.95 -10.71
C ASP A 44 -9.80 15.80 -9.37
N ASP A 45 -10.44 16.20 -8.27
CA ASP A 45 -9.91 16.02 -6.90
C ASP A 45 -9.72 14.55 -6.53
N CYS A 46 -10.57 13.66 -7.05
CA CYS A 46 -10.39 12.22 -6.89
C CYS A 46 -9.20 11.72 -7.69
N LEU A 47 -9.09 12.11 -8.96
CA LEU A 47 -8.01 11.69 -9.86
C LEU A 47 -6.65 12.17 -9.37
N ASP A 48 -6.55 13.40 -8.84
CA ASP A 48 -5.31 13.93 -8.27
C ASP A 48 -4.80 13.05 -7.12
N ARG A 49 -5.65 12.81 -6.12
CA ARG A 49 -5.35 11.88 -5.02
C ARG A 49 -5.06 10.48 -5.52
N ALA A 50 -5.78 10.05 -6.55
CA ALA A 50 -5.64 8.72 -7.12
C ALA A 50 -4.44 8.58 -8.08
N SER A 51 -3.63 9.62 -8.26
CA SER A 51 -2.49 9.63 -9.18
C SER A 51 -1.15 9.74 -8.49
N LYS A 52 -1.11 9.69 -7.15
CA LYS A 52 0.14 9.72 -6.38
C LYS A 52 1.13 8.64 -6.86
N PRO A 53 2.37 9.01 -7.24
CA PRO A 53 3.39 8.04 -7.62
C PRO A 53 3.80 7.16 -6.44
N TYR A 54 4.08 5.88 -6.69
CA TYR A 54 4.46 4.92 -5.65
C TYR A 54 5.62 5.39 -4.77
N ASN A 55 6.67 5.95 -5.36
CA ASN A 55 7.85 6.41 -4.60
C ASN A 55 7.50 7.52 -3.61
N THR A 56 6.60 8.42 -3.99
CA THR A 56 6.11 9.49 -3.12
C THR A 56 5.29 8.90 -1.96
N TYR A 57 4.36 8.00 -2.28
CA TYR A 57 3.58 7.28 -1.27
C TYR A 57 4.46 6.51 -0.27
N GLU A 58 5.45 5.75 -0.74
CA GLU A 58 6.34 4.96 0.12
C GLU A 58 7.17 5.85 1.05
N ARG A 59 7.67 6.98 0.54
CA ARG A 59 8.42 7.94 1.34
C ARG A 59 7.55 8.52 2.45
N GLU A 60 6.38 9.05 2.10
CA GLU A 60 5.45 9.64 3.06
C GLU A 60 4.98 8.59 4.10
N ARG A 61 4.71 7.35 3.68
CA ARG A 61 4.36 6.25 4.60
C ARG A 61 5.49 6.00 5.61
N ARG A 62 6.75 5.99 5.14
CA ARG A 62 7.92 5.79 6.00
C ARG A 62 8.10 6.95 6.96
N GLU A 63 8.00 8.19 6.48
CA GLU A 63 8.09 9.39 7.31
C GLU A 63 7.00 9.41 8.39
N ALA A 64 5.74 9.11 8.02
CA ALA A 64 4.64 9.01 8.96
C ALA A 64 4.88 7.94 10.03
N SER A 65 5.45 6.78 9.66
CA SER A 65 5.78 5.73 10.63
C SER A 65 6.86 6.17 11.62
N ILE A 66 7.85 6.95 11.17
CA ILE A 66 8.92 7.49 12.02
C ILE A 66 8.37 8.58 12.94
N GLN A 67 7.51 9.47 12.43
CA GLN A 67 6.89 10.54 13.20
C GLN A 67 5.94 10.00 14.28
N LEU A 68 5.15 8.99 13.95
CA LEU A 68 4.30 8.32 14.95
C LEU A 68 5.16 7.74 16.07
N GLN A 69 6.27 7.09 15.71
CA GLN A 69 7.18 6.49 16.70
C GLN A 69 7.91 7.53 17.55
N SER A 70 8.13 8.75 17.05
CA SER A 70 8.68 9.84 17.87
C SER A 70 7.67 10.41 18.85
N HIS A 71 6.41 10.58 18.46
CA HIS A 71 5.33 10.99 19.37
C HIS A 71 5.09 9.97 20.48
N LEU A 72 5.09 8.67 20.16
CA LEU A 72 4.93 7.59 21.15
C LEU A 72 6.13 7.42 22.09
N ARG A 73 7.29 8.00 21.76
CA ARG A 73 8.48 7.97 22.61
C ARG A 73 8.53 9.15 23.59
N GLN A 74 7.74 10.21 23.38
CA GLN A 74 7.66 11.28 24.38
C GLN A 74 7.03 10.69 25.64
N PRO A 75 7.74 10.63 26.78
CA PRO A 75 7.09 10.30 28.03
C PRO A 75 6.04 11.38 28.27
N ASP A 76 4.80 10.98 28.59
CA ASP A 76 3.75 11.87 29.08
C ASP A 76 4.29 12.65 30.28
N GLU A 77 4.82 13.85 30.03
CA GLU A 77 5.11 14.83 31.09
C GLU A 77 3.83 15.63 31.28
N LYS A 78 3.03 15.22 32.27
CA LYS A 78 2.12 16.10 32.99
C LYS A 78 2.00 15.70 34.45
#